data_AF-M1WZK9-F1
#
_entry.id   AF-M1WZK9-F1
#
_cell.length_a   1.000
_cell.length_b   1.000
_cell.length_c   1.000
_cell.angle_alpha   90.00
_cell.angle_beta   90.00
_cell.angle_gamma   90.00
#
_symmetry.space_group_name_H-M   'P 1'
#
loop_
_entity.id
_entity.type
_entity.pdbx_description
1 polymer ?
#
loop_
_entity_poly.entity_id
_entity_poly.type
_entity_poly.pdbx_seq_one_letter_code
_entity_poly.pdbx_strand_id
1 'polypeptide(L)'
;MIKAAYLQCPTGISGDMCLGAIISSGVPITYLINKLNNLGIAAEYNLWAELVMRKGQQATQAHVEIAHNHRGPHSSRHLPEIKQMILQADLPPRAKDWSLKVFQNLAIAEGAVHGISPEKVYFHEIGAVDAIVDIVGTCVGLDFLGISSNLQGLPMLYCSPLPTGGG
;
A
#
# COMPACT_ATOMS: atom_id res chain seq x y z
N MET A 1 -4.26 -7.16 23.96
CA MET A 1 -5.44 -7.66 23.22
C MET A 1 -5.02 -7.88 21.78
N ILE A 2 -5.28 -9.06 21.20
CA ILE A 2 -4.95 -9.34 19.78
C ILE A 2 -6.03 -8.67 18.92
N LYS A 3 -5.61 -7.95 17.87
CA LYS A 3 -6.52 -7.29 16.93
C LYS A 3 -6.15 -7.68 15.51
N ALA A 4 -7.14 -8.10 14.74
CA ALA A 4 -6.98 -8.49 13.33
C ALA A 4 -7.92 -7.67 12.45
N ALA A 5 -7.58 -7.54 11.18
CA ALA A 5 -8.41 -6.95 10.14
C ALA A 5 -8.86 -8.04 9.16
N TYR A 6 -10.11 -7.96 8.70
CA TYR A 6 -10.67 -8.88 7.71
C TYR A 6 -11.30 -8.07 6.57
N LEU A 7 -10.87 -8.33 5.35
CA LEU A 7 -11.36 -7.70 4.13
C LEU A 7 -12.34 -8.63 3.39
N GLN A 8 -13.60 -8.23 3.30
CA GLN A 8 -14.58 -8.92 2.47
C GLN A 8 -14.48 -8.41 1.04
N CYS A 9 -13.73 -9.13 0.18
CA CYS A 9 -13.38 -8.72 -1.18
C CYS A 9 -13.87 -9.73 -2.23
N PRO A 10 -15.19 -9.99 -2.32
CA PRO A 10 -15.74 -11.01 -3.23
C PRO A 10 -15.50 -10.70 -4.71
N THR A 11 -15.10 -9.47 -5.04
CA THR A 11 -14.78 -8.99 -6.39
C THR A 11 -13.36 -8.45 -6.51
N GLY A 12 -12.47 -8.77 -5.57
CA GLY A 12 -11.14 -8.18 -5.47
C GLY A 12 -11.11 -6.82 -4.78
N ILE A 13 -9.91 -6.23 -4.69
CA ILE A 13 -9.64 -4.91 -4.09
C ILE A 13 -8.37 -4.32 -4.71
N SER A 14 -8.40 -3.05 -5.13
CA SER A 14 -7.22 -2.28 -5.55
C SER A 14 -6.60 -1.52 -4.37
N GLY A 15 -5.41 -0.95 -4.55
CA GLY A 15 -4.69 -0.26 -3.47
C GLY A 15 -5.44 0.96 -2.92
N ASP A 16 -5.97 1.80 -3.80
CA ASP A 16 -6.83 2.95 -3.46
C ASP A 16 -8.12 2.53 -2.72
N MET A 17 -8.74 1.40 -3.09
CA MET A 17 -9.88 0.83 -2.37
C MET A 17 -9.47 0.37 -0.97
N CYS A 18 -8.27 -0.20 -0.82
CA CYS A 18 -7.73 -0.59 0.49
C CYS A 18 -7.49 0.65 1.37
N LEU A 19 -6.86 1.70 0.83
CA LEU A 19 -6.70 2.98 1.53
C LEU A 19 -8.06 3.59 1.90
N GLY A 20 -9.03 3.58 1.00
CA GLY A 20 -10.39 4.04 1.25
C GLY A 20 -11.04 3.32 2.43
N ALA A 21 -10.91 1.98 2.49
CA ALA A 21 -11.42 1.17 3.60
C ALA A 21 -10.71 1.48 4.94
N ILE A 22 -9.39 1.70 4.90
CA ILE A 22 -8.60 2.08 6.08
C ILE A 22 -9.03 3.46 6.60
N ILE A 23 -9.21 4.45 5.72
CA ILE A 23 -9.69 5.80 6.09
C ILE A 23 -11.10 5.70 6.66
N SER A 24 -11.99 4.95 6.01
CA SER A 24 -13.37 4.71 6.47
C SER A 24 -13.42 4.06 7.86
N SER A 25 -12.41 3.25 8.21
CA SER A 25 -12.28 2.61 9.52
C SER A 25 -11.82 3.54 10.65
N GLY A 26 -11.67 4.84 10.37
CA GLY A 26 -11.36 5.88 11.35
C GLY A 26 -9.91 6.36 11.36
N VAL A 27 -9.11 5.98 10.36
CA VAL A 27 -7.75 6.52 10.22
C VAL A 27 -7.81 7.92 9.61
N PRO A 28 -7.30 8.97 10.28
CA PRO A 28 -7.30 10.31 9.72
C PRO A 28 -6.41 10.38 8.47
N ILE A 29 -6.94 10.90 7.37
CA ILE A 29 -6.16 11.05 6.13
C ILE A 29 -4.93 11.96 6.31
N THR A 30 -5.05 12.99 7.15
CA THR A 30 -3.94 13.88 7.50
C THR A 30 -2.80 13.14 8.19
N TYR A 31 -3.09 12.11 9.00
CA TYR A 31 -2.08 11.25 9.60
C TYR A 31 -1.34 10.44 8.54
N LEU A 32 -2.06 9.87 7.56
CA LEU A 32 -1.46 9.13 6.45
C LEU A 32 -0.56 10.04 5.61
N ILE A 33 -1.04 11.22 5.20
CA ILE A 33 -0.27 12.20 4.43
C ILE A 33 1.01 12.58 5.17
N ASN A 34 0.92 12.92 6.46
CA ASN A 34 2.09 13.32 7.25
C ASN A 34 3.16 12.21 7.31
N LYS A 35 2.75 10.95 7.43
CA LYS A 35 3.68 9.82 7.46
C LYS A 35 4.25 9.46 6.10
N LEU A 36 3.43 9.52 5.05
CA LEU A 36 3.87 9.26 3.68
C LEU A 36 4.83 10.34 3.17
N ASN A 37 4.64 11.61 3.56
CA ASN A 37 5.56 12.70 3.19
C ASN A 37 6.99 12.48 3.69
N ASN A 38 7.18 11.69 4.75
CA ASN A 38 8.51 11.34 5.27
C ASN A 38 9.29 10.38 4.35
N LEU A 39 8.68 9.84 3.30
CA LEU A 39 9.33 9.00 2.29
C LEU A 39 10.13 9.81 1.26
N GLY A 40 10.08 11.15 1.30
CA GLY A 40 10.76 12.01 0.33
C GLY A 40 10.02 12.21 -1.00
N ILE A 41 8.79 11.72 -1.11
CA ILE A 41 7.94 11.78 -2.32
C ILE A 41 6.79 12.79 -2.22
N ALA A 42 6.82 13.70 -1.24
CA ALA A 42 5.72 14.62 -0.96
C ALA A 42 5.33 15.52 -2.16
N ALA A 43 6.26 15.77 -3.08
CA ALA A 43 6.00 16.56 -4.29
C ALA A 43 5.48 15.72 -5.47
N GLU A 44 5.47 14.40 -5.35
CA GLU A 44 5.19 13.48 -6.47
C GLU A 44 3.74 13.04 -6.53
N TYR A 45 2.99 13.20 -5.44
CA TYR A 45 1.59 12.79 -5.36
C TYR A 45 0.72 13.78 -4.57
N ASN A 46 -0.59 13.69 -4.80
CA ASN A 46 -1.62 14.24 -3.95
C ASN A 46 -2.55 13.12 -3.47
N LEU A 47 -2.86 13.09 -2.17
CA LEU A 47 -3.74 12.09 -1.55
C LEU A 47 -4.91 12.80 -0.90
N TRP A 48 -6.13 12.47 -1.32
CA TRP A 48 -7.36 12.92 -0.66
C TRP A 48 -8.38 11.78 -0.63
N ALA A 49 -9.46 11.96 0.13
CA ALA A 49 -10.57 11.03 0.16
C ALA A 49 -11.89 11.78 0.26
N GLU A 50 -12.92 11.20 -0.33
CA GLU A 50 -14.27 11.74 -0.33
C GLU A 50 -15.31 10.63 -0.12
N LEU A 51 -16.51 11.01 0.31
CA LEU A 51 -17.66 10.12 0.32
C LEU A 51 -18.29 10.10 -1.07
N VAL A 52 -18.47 8.91 -1.62
CA VAL A 52 -19.11 8.69 -2.92
C VAL A 52 -20.30 7.77 -2.81
N MET A 53 -21.25 7.90 -3.73
CA MET A 53 -22.34 6.95 -3.92
C MET A 53 -22.04 6.07 -5.13
N ARG A 54 -21.85 4.77 -4.91
CA ARG A 54 -21.61 3.77 -5.97
C ARG A 54 -22.73 2.76 -5.97
N LYS A 55 -23.52 2.71 -7.06
CA LYS A 55 -24.67 1.79 -7.20
C LYS A 55 -25.63 1.79 -6.00
N GLY A 56 -25.88 2.97 -5.42
CA GLY A 56 -26.77 3.14 -4.26
C GLY A 56 -26.13 2.87 -2.89
N GLN A 57 -24.83 2.58 -2.83
CA GLN A 57 -24.10 2.38 -1.57
C GLN A 57 -23.10 3.53 -1.35
N GLN A 58 -23.04 4.03 -0.12
CA GLN A 58 -22.02 5.00 0.27
C GLN A 58 -20.67 4.30 0.47
N ALA A 59 -19.59 4.89 -0.04
CA ALA A 59 -18.24 4.41 0.15
C ALA A 59 -17.27 5.59 0.37
N THR A 60 -16.12 5.31 0.98
CA THR A 60 -14.98 6.24 1.01
C THR A 60 -14.08 5.92 -0.18
N GLN A 61 -13.96 6.86 -1.12
CA GLN A 61 -13.02 6.75 -2.23
C GLN A 61 -11.75 7.53 -1.87
N ALA A 62 -10.62 6.82 -1.77
CA ALA A 62 -9.31 7.46 -1.73
C ALA A 62 -8.86 7.73 -3.16
N HIS A 63 -8.16 8.85 -3.35
CA HIS A 63 -7.59 9.26 -4.62
C HIS A 63 -6.10 9.48 -4.43
N VAL A 64 -5.30 8.79 -5.23
CA VAL A 64 -3.84 9.00 -5.31
C VAL A 64 -3.55 9.55 -6.70
N GLU A 65 -3.27 10.84 -6.77
CA GLU A 65 -2.98 11.51 -8.04
C GLU A 65 -1.48 11.78 -8.17
N ILE A 66 -0.88 11.29 -9.26
CA ILE A 66 0.53 11.54 -9.55
C ILE A 66 0.69 12.89 -10.24
N ALA A 67 1.54 13.74 -9.67
CA ALA A 67 1.85 15.06 -10.19
C ALA A 67 2.40 14.98 -11.63
N HIS A 68 1.92 15.84 -12.53
CA HIS A 68 2.18 15.75 -13.97
C HIS A 68 3.67 15.76 -14.36
N ASN A 69 4.52 16.42 -13.58
CA ASN A 69 5.97 16.49 -13.81
C ASN A 69 6.70 15.18 -13.47
N HIS A 70 6.02 14.22 -12.83
CA HIS A 70 6.55 12.93 -12.38
C HIS A 70 5.97 11.74 -13.16
N ARG A 71 5.26 11.97 -14.27
CA ARG A 71 4.69 10.92 -15.15
C ARG A 71 5.62 10.47 -16.29
N GLY A 72 6.92 10.74 -16.21
CA GLY A 72 7.90 10.34 -17.21
C GLY A 72 8.42 8.89 -17.02
N PRO A 73 9.20 8.35 -17.96
CA PRO A 73 9.82 7.00 -17.89
C PRO A 73 10.82 6.79 -16.72
N HIS A 74 10.95 7.78 -15.83
CA HIS A 74 11.72 7.74 -14.59
C HIS A 74 10.83 7.55 -13.34
N SER A 75 9.56 7.19 -13.50
CA SER A 75 8.62 6.97 -12.40
C SER A 75 8.76 5.60 -11.71
N SER A 76 9.53 4.67 -12.28
CA SER A 76 9.74 3.34 -11.74
C SER A 76 11.00 3.25 -10.89
N ARG A 77 10.82 2.90 -9.61
CA ARG A 77 11.91 2.66 -8.66
C ARG A 77 12.22 1.18 -8.52
N HIS A 78 13.47 0.88 -8.23
CA HIS A 78 13.88 -0.48 -7.89
C HIS A 78 13.70 -0.79 -6.42
N LEU A 79 13.65 -2.09 -6.09
CA LEU A 79 13.55 -2.55 -4.71
C LEU A 79 14.59 -1.93 -3.76
N PRO A 80 15.90 -1.80 -4.10
CA PRO A 80 16.87 -1.21 -3.18
C PRO A 80 16.57 0.26 -2.85
N GLU A 81 16.12 1.03 -3.84
CA GLU A 81 15.73 2.44 -3.66
C GLU A 81 14.51 2.55 -2.75
N ILE A 82 13.44 1.77 -3.02
CA ILE A 82 12.22 1.75 -2.20
C ILE A 82 12.55 1.35 -0.75
N LYS A 83 13.40 0.32 -0.57
CA LYS A 83 13.86 -0.09 0.77
C LYS A 83 14.58 1.04 1.49
N GLN A 84 15.47 1.75 0.79
CA GLN A 84 16.21 2.85 1.38
C GLN A 84 15.27 4.00 1.81
N MET A 85 14.30 4.36 0.97
CA MET A 85 13.28 5.36 1.30
C MET A 85 12.51 4.98 2.57
N ILE A 86 12.03 3.74 2.65
CA ILE A 86 11.28 3.23 3.81
C ILE A 86 12.15 3.20 5.08
N LEU A 87 13.41 2.78 4.96
CA LEU A 87 14.34 2.71 6.09
C LEU A 87 14.65 4.10 6.66
N GLN A 88 14.83 5.10 5.79
CA GLN A 88 15.15 6.49 6.18
C GLN A 88 13.92 7.28 6.66
N ALA A 89 12.71 6.90 6.24
CA ALA A 89 11.49 7.59 6.63
C ALA A 89 11.15 7.44 8.13
N ASP A 90 10.60 8.50 8.73
CA ASP A 90 9.99 8.46 10.08
C ASP A 90 8.60 7.81 10.03
N LEU A 91 8.60 6.48 9.93
CA LEU A 91 7.42 5.62 9.98
C LEU A 91 7.36 4.85 11.30
N PRO A 92 6.14 4.53 11.80
CA PRO A 92 6.00 3.61 12.93
C PRO A 92 6.77 2.30 12.67
N PRO A 93 7.47 1.73 13.67
CA PRO A 93 8.33 0.56 13.47
C PRO A 93 7.63 -0.63 12.80
N ARG A 94 6.40 -0.95 13.23
CA ARG A 94 5.60 -2.03 12.62
C ARG A 94 5.24 -1.75 11.17
N ALA A 95 4.81 -0.52 10.87
CA ALA A 95 4.48 -0.12 9.51
C ALA A 95 5.70 -0.21 8.58
N LYS A 96 6.87 0.25 9.06
CA LYS A 96 8.15 0.14 8.34
C LYS A 96 8.49 -1.32 8.02
N ASP A 97 8.45 -2.20 9.03
CA ASP A 97 8.76 -3.62 8.86
C ASP A 97 7.77 -4.32 7.90
N TRP A 98 6.48 -4.00 8.02
CA TRP A 98 5.45 -4.55 7.13
C TRP A 98 5.66 -4.10 5.69
N SER A 99 5.90 -2.80 5.45
CA SER A 99 6.13 -2.28 4.10
C SER A 99 7.35 -2.94 3.45
N LEU A 100 8.47 -3.09 4.17
CA LEU A 100 9.66 -3.77 3.65
C LEU A 100 9.37 -5.22 3.27
N LYS A 101 8.61 -5.96 4.09
CA LYS A 101 8.23 -7.35 3.79
C LYS A 101 7.28 -7.46 2.62
N VAL A 102 6.31 -6.55 2.48
CA VAL A 102 5.39 -6.52 1.33
C VAL A 102 6.17 -6.30 0.04
N PHE A 103 7.03 -5.29 -0.03
CA PHE A 103 7.87 -5.05 -1.21
C PHE A 103 8.83 -6.20 -1.52
N GLN A 104 9.41 -6.83 -0.50
CA GLN A 104 10.24 -8.02 -0.69
C GLN A 104 9.45 -9.18 -1.30
N ASN A 105 8.23 -9.43 -0.84
CA ASN A 105 7.38 -10.49 -1.36
C ASN A 105 6.96 -10.19 -2.82
N LEU A 106 6.64 -8.94 -3.13
CA LEU A 106 6.33 -8.51 -4.50
C LEU A 106 7.54 -8.70 -5.43
N ALA A 107 8.74 -8.33 -4.98
CA ALA A 107 9.95 -8.56 -5.76
C ALA A 107 10.24 -10.05 -5.99
N ILE A 108 9.98 -10.92 -5.01
CA ILE A 108 10.12 -12.37 -5.18
C ILE A 108 9.14 -12.88 -6.24
N ALA A 109 7.89 -12.43 -6.18
CA ALA A 109 6.86 -12.81 -7.14
C ALA A 109 7.20 -12.33 -8.56
N GLU A 110 7.53 -11.04 -8.75
CA GLU A 110 7.90 -10.51 -10.06
C GLU A 110 9.19 -11.15 -10.60
N GLY A 111 10.20 -11.35 -9.75
CA GLY A 111 11.44 -12.01 -10.13
C GLY A 111 11.20 -13.44 -10.65
N ALA A 112 10.27 -14.17 -10.03
CA ALA A 112 9.88 -15.50 -10.49
C ALA A 112 9.18 -15.48 -11.86
N VAL A 113 8.31 -14.49 -12.13
CA VAL A 113 7.64 -14.33 -13.43
C VAL A 113 8.63 -13.93 -14.52
N HIS A 114 9.61 -13.09 -14.20
CA HIS A 114 10.57 -12.55 -15.16
C HIS A 114 11.88 -13.35 -15.26
N GLY A 115 12.08 -14.38 -14.43
CA GLY A 115 13.29 -15.20 -14.42
C GLY A 115 14.55 -14.47 -13.93
N ILE A 116 14.40 -13.47 -13.06
CA ILE A 116 15.50 -12.67 -12.50
C ILE A 116 15.49 -12.72 -10.97
N SER A 117 16.63 -12.39 -10.34
CA SER A 117 16.68 -12.31 -8.88
C SER A 117 15.85 -11.13 -8.36
N PRO A 118 15.26 -11.22 -7.14
CA PRO A 118 14.42 -10.16 -6.57
C PRO A 118 15.11 -8.78 -6.53
N GLU A 119 16.43 -8.76 -6.38
CA GLU A 119 17.23 -7.53 -6.32
C GLU A 119 17.35 -6.83 -7.67
N LYS A 120 17.16 -7.57 -8.77
CA LYS A 120 17.22 -7.07 -10.15
C LYS A 120 15.85 -6.65 -10.69
N VAL A 121 14.79 -6.83 -9.91
CA VAL A 121 13.43 -6.48 -10.33
C VAL A 121 13.32 -4.98 -10.56
N TYR A 122 12.93 -4.64 -11.79
CA TYR A 122 12.37 -3.35 -12.14
C TYR A 122 10.85 -3.45 -11.99
N PHE A 123 10.32 -2.80 -10.96
CA PHE A 123 8.89 -2.75 -10.79
C PHE A 123 8.32 -1.75 -11.81
N HIS A 124 7.81 -2.28 -12.93
CA HIS A 124 7.21 -1.44 -13.98
C HIS A 124 5.85 -0.88 -13.55
N GLU A 125 5.12 -1.62 -12.69
CA GLU A 125 3.81 -1.23 -12.19
C GLU A 125 3.83 -1.00 -10.66
N ILE A 126 4.67 -1.73 -9.92
CA ILE A 126 4.68 -1.73 -8.45
C ILE A 126 5.68 -0.71 -7.85
N GLY A 127 6.55 -0.13 -8.68
CA GLY A 127 7.60 0.82 -8.27
C GLY A 127 7.18 2.27 -8.46
N ALA A 128 5.97 2.46 -8.97
CA ALA A 128 5.36 3.76 -9.17
C ALA A 128 4.89 4.33 -7.81
N VAL A 129 4.75 5.65 -7.80
CA VAL A 129 4.44 6.42 -6.59
C VAL A 129 3.09 6.00 -5.98
N ASP A 130 2.11 5.65 -6.80
CA ASP A 130 0.80 5.15 -6.38
C ASP A 130 0.91 3.85 -5.61
N ALA A 131 1.66 2.87 -6.11
CA ALA A 131 1.90 1.61 -5.40
C ALA A 131 2.63 1.81 -4.06
N ILE A 132 3.58 2.76 -3.98
CA ILE A 132 4.25 3.13 -2.73
C ILE A 132 3.26 3.74 -1.74
N VAL A 133 2.43 4.69 -2.19
CA VAL A 133 1.40 5.33 -1.36
C VAL A 133 0.39 4.29 -0.86
N ASP A 134 -0.05 3.37 -1.72
CA ASP A 134 -1.01 2.32 -1.37
C ASP A 134 -0.46 1.34 -0.33
N ILE A 135 0.75 0.81 -0.55
CA ILE A 135 1.36 -0.21 0.32
C ILE A 135 1.76 0.42 1.66
N VAL A 136 2.52 1.53 1.63
CA VAL A 136 3.01 2.16 2.86
C VAL A 136 1.86 2.81 3.62
N GLY A 137 0.93 3.45 2.93
CA GLY A 137 -0.26 4.06 3.53
C GLY A 137 -1.14 3.03 4.22
N THR A 138 -1.37 1.87 3.59
CA THR A 138 -2.08 0.76 4.22
C THR A 138 -1.34 0.25 5.46
N CYS A 139 -0.02 0.05 5.40
CA CYS A 139 0.77 -0.40 6.55
C CYS A 139 0.70 0.59 7.73
N VAL A 140 0.81 1.89 7.45
CA VAL A 140 0.69 2.97 8.44
C VAL A 140 -0.70 3.01 9.05
N GLY A 141 -1.75 2.85 8.24
CA GLY A 141 -3.13 2.82 8.73
C GLY A 141 -3.44 1.59 9.59
N LEU A 142 -2.95 0.40 9.21
CA LEU A 142 -3.08 -0.81 10.02
C LEU A 142 -2.37 -0.67 11.37
N ASP A 143 -1.21 -0.01 11.40
CA ASP A 143 -0.48 0.28 12.64
C ASP A 143 -1.30 1.22 13.53
N PHE A 144 -1.85 2.30 12.98
CA PHE A 144 -2.72 3.25 13.67
C PHE A 144 -3.96 2.55 14.27
N LEU A 145 -4.58 1.63 13.53
CA LEU A 145 -5.72 0.85 14.00
C LEU A 145 -5.36 -0.17 15.10
N GLY A 146 -4.08 -0.36 15.39
CA GLY A 146 -3.60 -1.28 16.41
C GLY A 146 -3.61 -2.74 15.98
N ILE A 147 -3.58 -3.02 14.66
CA ILE A 147 -3.56 -4.40 14.15
C ILE A 147 -2.29 -5.11 14.63
N SER A 148 -2.45 -6.34 15.12
CA SER A 148 -1.36 -7.17 15.64
C SER A 148 -0.56 -7.79 14.50
N SER A 149 0.68 -8.21 14.77
CA SER A 149 1.47 -8.99 13.82
C SER A 149 1.24 -10.49 14.02
N ASN A 150 1.30 -11.26 12.93
CA ASN A 150 1.33 -12.71 12.97
C ASN A 150 2.75 -13.23 13.28
N LEU A 151 2.93 -14.55 13.34
CA LEU A 151 4.22 -15.19 13.65
C LEU A 151 5.33 -14.88 12.62
N GLN A 152 4.95 -14.54 11.39
CA GLN A 152 5.86 -14.13 10.31
C GLN A 152 6.19 -12.63 10.39
N GLY A 153 5.63 -11.92 11.36
CA GLY A 153 5.78 -10.49 11.56
C GLY A 153 5.16 -9.64 10.44
N LEU A 154 4.11 -10.14 9.79
CA LEU A 154 3.22 -9.39 8.89
C LEU A 154 1.96 -8.96 9.68
N PRO A 155 1.19 -7.96 9.23
CA PRO A 155 -0.06 -7.61 9.90
C PRO A 155 -1.03 -8.80 9.87
N MET A 156 -1.80 -8.99 10.94
CA MET A 156 -2.91 -9.95 10.98
C MET A 156 -4.08 -9.42 10.12
N LEU A 157 -3.87 -9.44 8.82
CA LEU A 157 -4.82 -9.04 7.78
C LEU A 157 -5.23 -10.29 7.00
N TYR A 158 -6.53 -10.53 6.94
CA TYR A 158 -7.13 -11.66 6.22
C TYR A 158 -8.11 -11.13 5.18
N CYS A 159 -8.41 -11.94 4.17
CA CYS A 159 -9.46 -11.62 3.20
C CYS A 159 -10.34 -12.84 2.92
N SER A 160 -11.53 -12.58 2.38
CA SER A 160 -12.36 -13.61 1.78
C SER A 160 -11.63 -14.30 0.62
N PRO A 161 -12.00 -15.55 0.26
CA PRO A 161 -11.51 -16.18 -0.96
C PRO A 161 -11.67 -15.24 -2.16
N LEU A 162 -10.61 -15.10 -2.96
CA LEU A 162 -10.65 -14.31 -4.19
C LEU A 162 -11.46 -15.09 -5.24
N PRO A 163 -12.29 -14.42 -6.06
CA PRO A 163 -12.99 -15.08 -7.16
C PRO A 163 -11.97 -15.47 -8.23
N THR A 164 -11.42 -16.68 -8.16
CA THR A 164 -10.41 -17.14 -9.14
C THR A 164 -10.99 -17.51 -10.50
N GLY A 165 -12.30 -17.35 -10.70
CA GLY A 165 -13.02 -17.88 -11.86
C GLY A 165 -13.01 -19.42 -11.87
N GLY A 166 -14.10 -20.02 -12.33
CA GLY A 166 -14.05 -21.39 -12.86
C GLY A 166 -13.92 -21.24 -14.36
N GLY A 167 -12.80 -21.71 -14.93
CA GLY A 167 -12.66 -21.81 -16.39
C GLY A 167 -13.73 -22.69 -17.01
#